data_AF-A0A2J6JB89-F1
#
_entry.id   AF-A0A2J6JB89-F1
#
_cell.length_a   1.000
_cell.length_b   1.000
_cell.length_c   1.000
_cell.angle_alpha   90.00
_cell.angle_beta   90.00
_cell.angle_gamma   90.00
#
_symmetry.space_group_name_H-M   'P 1'
#
loop_
_entity.id
_entity.type
_entity.pdbx_description
1 polymer ?
#
loop_
_entity_poly.entity_id
_entity_poly.type
_entity_poly.pdbx_seq_one_letter_code
_entity_poly.pdbx_strand_id
1 'polypeptide(L)'
;MRFRPVFLSAGAGLLALLFWATLAFAAAVPQANVFAYHRFGDARYPSTNIGLDVFESQLQYLHDGNYTVLSLGEIVRRLQAKEGLPPRAVALTVDDAYASFYSGALPLLKRFGYPATLFVNSDSVGKKAFLSWEQLEEIVAAGIEIGSHTASHPYMVERLAGEDDVLCL
;
A
#
# COMPACT_ATOMS: atom_id res chain seq x y z
N MET A 1 -32.28 -47.14 -52.83
CA MET A 1 -32.57 -45.70 -52.71
C MET A 1 -31.82 -45.15 -51.50
N ARG A 2 -31.08 -44.05 -51.68
CA ARG A 2 -30.12 -43.45 -50.73
C ARG A 2 -30.84 -42.80 -49.53
N PHE A 3 -30.49 -43.17 -48.31
CA PHE A 3 -30.74 -42.37 -47.11
C PHE A 3 -29.63 -41.32 -46.98
N ARG A 4 -29.98 -40.04 -46.83
CA ARG A 4 -29.04 -38.96 -46.46
C ARG A 4 -29.13 -38.75 -44.95
N PRO A 5 -28.02 -38.71 -44.20
CA PRO A 5 -28.08 -38.25 -42.82
C PRO A 5 -28.17 -36.72 -42.83
N VAL A 6 -29.13 -36.19 -42.07
CA VAL A 6 -29.20 -34.77 -41.72
C VAL A 6 -28.18 -34.55 -40.60
N PHE A 7 -27.16 -33.76 -40.86
CA PHE A 7 -26.26 -33.26 -39.81
C PHE A 7 -26.98 -32.16 -39.02
N LEU A 8 -27.41 -32.47 -37.79
CA LEU A 8 -27.65 -31.47 -36.76
C LEU A 8 -26.34 -31.27 -35.99
N SER A 9 -25.57 -30.24 -36.32
CA SER A 9 -24.37 -29.87 -35.55
C SER A 9 -24.17 -28.35 -35.47
N ALA A 10 -25.25 -27.59 -35.24
CA ALA A 10 -25.17 -26.14 -35.03
C ALA A 10 -25.28 -25.70 -33.56
N GLY A 11 -25.74 -26.56 -32.65
CA GLY A 11 -26.08 -26.16 -31.26
C GLY A 11 -24.90 -26.12 -30.27
N ALA A 12 -23.87 -26.95 -30.47
CA ALA A 12 -22.79 -27.10 -29.49
C ALA A 12 -21.75 -25.97 -29.52
N GLY A 13 -21.55 -25.33 -30.68
CA GLY A 13 -20.56 -24.25 -30.83
C GLY A 13 -20.99 -22.95 -30.14
N LEU A 14 -22.28 -22.63 -30.15
CA LEU A 14 -22.82 -21.39 -29.56
C LEU A 14 -22.80 -21.43 -28.03
N LEU A 15 -23.09 -22.59 -27.43
CA LEU A 15 -23.01 -22.80 -25.98
C LEU A 15 -21.56 -22.79 -25.48
N ALA A 16 -20.61 -23.36 -26.24
CA ALA A 16 -19.18 -23.31 -25.89
C ALA A 16 -18.58 -21.89 -25.98
N LEU A 17 -19.01 -21.09 -26.97
CA LEU A 17 -18.61 -19.67 -27.09
C LEU A 17 -19.19 -18.81 -25.97
N LEU A 18 -20.44 -19.07 -25.55
CA LEU A 18 -21.05 -18.40 -24.39
C LEU A 18 -20.37 -18.79 -23.07
N PHE A 19 -19.87 -20.02 -22.95
CA PHE A 19 -19.13 -20.49 -21.76
C PHE A 19 -17.69 -19.92 -21.68
N TRP A 20 -17.05 -19.67 -22.81
CA TRP A 20 -15.75 -18.97 -22.84
C TRP A 20 -15.88 -17.46 -22.61
N ALA A 21 -16.99 -16.86 -23.04
CA ALA A 21 -17.27 -15.45 -22.82
C ALA A 21 -17.53 -15.11 -21.32
N THR A 22 -18.06 -16.05 -20.53
CA THR A 22 -18.31 -15.84 -19.10
C THR A 22 -17.08 -16.03 -18.21
N LEU A 23 -16.09 -16.81 -18.65
CA LEU A 23 -14.81 -16.98 -17.94
C LEU A 23 -13.84 -15.80 -18.16
N ALA A 24 -14.05 -14.99 -19.20
CA ALA A 24 -13.14 -13.92 -19.61
C ALA A 24 -13.34 -12.58 -18.88
N PHE A 25 -14.25 -12.49 -17.90
CA PHE A 25 -14.55 -11.20 -17.24
C PHE A 25 -14.79 -11.32 -15.73
N ALA A 26 -13.93 -12.06 -15.02
CA ALA A 26 -13.61 -11.64 -13.66
C ALA A 26 -12.61 -10.48 -13.76
N ALA A 27 -13.09 -9.29 -14.17
CA ALA A 27 -12.31 -8.08 -13.96
C ALA A 27 -12.06 -8.01 -12.46
N ALA A 28 -10.79 -8.17 -12.04
CA ALA A 28 -10.44 -8.06 -10.64
C ALA A 28 -11.02 -6.73 -10.12
N VAL A 29 -11.81 -6.81 -9.04
CA VAL A 29 -12.38 -5.62 -8.42
C VAL A 29 -11.22 -4.65 -8.15
N PRO A 30 -11.34 -3.37 -8.52
CA PRO A 30 -10.29 -2.39 -8.24
C PRO A 30 -9.97 -2.41 -6.75
N GLN A 31 -8.77 -2.88 -6.41
CA GLN A 31 -8.31 -3.04 -5.04
C GLN A 31 -6.91 -2.47 -4.91
N ALA A 32 -6.62 -1.92 -3.74
CA ALA A 32 -5.27 -1.56 -3.34
C ALA A 32 -4.87 -2.40 -2.14
N ASN A 33 -3.66 -2.95 -2.16
CA ASN A 33 -3.06 -3.55 -0.97
C ASN A 33 -2.25 -2.48 -0.25
N VAL A 34 -2.44 -2.34 1.07
CA VAL A 34 -1.73 -1.37 1.90
C VAL A 34 -0.83 -2.14 2.86
N PHE A 35 0.48 -1.90 2.78
CA PHE A 35 1.47 -2.53 3.65
C PHE A 35 1.93 -1.53 4.71
N ALA A 36 1.91 -1.96 5.97
CA ALA A 36 2.39 -1.16 7.09
C ALA A 36 3.73 -1.68 7.60
N TYR A 37 4.70 -0.76 7.71
CA TYR A 37 6.03 -0.99 8.27
C TYR A 37 6.29 -0.06 9.44
N HIS A 38 7.32 -0.35 10.24
CA HIS A 38 7.73 0.51 11.36
C HIS A 38 9.24 0.74 11.32
N ARG A 39 10.05 -0.31 11.49
CA ARG A 39 11.52 -0.22 11.52
C ARG A 39 12.18 -1.01 10.38
N PHE A 40 13.37 -0.57 9.99
CA PHE A 40 14.15 -1.16 8.92
C PHE A 40 15.58 -1.46 9.38
N GLY A 41 15.97 -2.74 9.36
CA GLY A 41 17.30 -3.19 9.75
C GLY A 41 17.64 -3.04 11.24
N ASP A 42 16.64 -2.83 12.10
CA ASP A 42 16.82 -2.69 13.55
C ASP A 42 16.50 -4.00 14.28
N ALA A 43 17.48 -4.92 14.28
CA ALA A 43 17.34 -6.26 14.85
C ALA A 43 17.05 -6.29 16.37
N ARG A 44 17.16 -5.15 17.06
CA ARG A 44 16.82 -5.02 18.49
C ARG A 44 15.31 -5.13 18.73
N TYR A 45 14.48 -4.87 17.71
CA TYR A 45 13.01 -4.85 17.81
C TYR A 45 12.36 -5.77 16.77
N PRO A 46 12.52 -7.10 16.87
CA PRO A 46 12.17 -8.03 15.80
C PRO A 46 10.68 -8.08 15.46
N SER A 47 9.78 -7.76 16.39
CA SER A 47 8.32 -7.80 16.15
C SER A 47 7.80 -6.66 15.27
N THR A 48 8.54 -5.54 15.19
CA THR A 48 8.16 -4.34 14.41
C THR A 48 9.26 -3.93 13.43
N ASN A 49 10.08 -4.89 13.01
CA ASN A 49 11.21 -4.66 12.13
C ASN A 49 11.19 -5.56 10.90
N ILE A 50 11.63 -5.01 9.77
CA ILE A 50 11.95 -5.78 8.56
C ILE A 50 13.46 -5.71 8.28
N GLY A 51 14.06 -6.83 7.83
CA GLY A 51 15.43 -6.84 7.31
C GLY A 51 15.53 -6.00 6.02
N LEU A 52 16.64 -5.31 5.82
CA LEU A 52 16.81 -4.45 4.63
C LEU A 52 16.87 -5.28 3.34
N ASP A 53 17.45 -6.47 3.39
CA ASP A 53 17.47 -7.47 2.33
C ASP A 53 16.07 -7.99 1.98
N VAL A 54 15.25 -8.23 2.99
CA VAL A 54 13.85 -8.64 2.82
C VAL A 54 13.03 -7.50 2.23
N PHE A 55 13.19 -6.28 2.73
CA PHE A 55 12.49 -5.11 2.19
C PHE A 55 12.90 -4.83 0.74
N GLU A 56 14.18 -4.87 0.42
CA GLU A 56 14.69 -4.76 -0.96
C GLU A 56 14.07 -5.84 -1.87
N SER A 57 13.98 -7.08 -1.39
CA SER A 57 13.34 -8.18 -2.14
C SER A 57 11.85 -7.93 -2.37
N GLN A 58 11.14 -7.32 -1.41
CA GLN A 58 9.74 -6.92 -1.58
C GLN A 58 9.59 -5.83 -2.64
N LEU A 59 10.46 -4.81 -2.63
CA LEU A 59 10.44 -3.76 -3.66
C LEU A 59 10.75 -4.33 -5.04
N GLN A 60 11.72 -5.25 -5.14
CA GLN A 60 12.04 -5.95 -6.38
C GLN A 60 10.84 -6.77 -6.88
N TYR A 61 10.14 -7.47 -5.99
CA TYR A 61 8.93 -8.21 -6.35
C TYR A 61 7.83 -7.29 -6.91
N LEU A 62 7.63 -6.11 -6.31
CA LEU A 62 6.70 -5.12 -6.83
C LEU A 62 7.12 -4.62 -8.22
N HIS A 63 8.41 -4.44 -8.43
CA HIS A 63 8.98 -4.00 -9.70
C HIS A 63 8.76 -5.04 -10.80
N ASP A 64 9.21 -6.27 -10.58
CA ASP A 64 9.12 -7.38 -11.54
C ASP A 64 7.65 -7.75 -11.83
N GLY A 65 6.78 -7.57 -10.83
CA GLY A 65 5.35 -7.80 -10.93
C GLY A 65 4.56 -6.67 -11.61
N ASN A 66 5.20 -5.60 -12.10
CA ASN A 66 4.53 -4.42 -12.68
C ASN A 66 3.42 -3.86 -11.76
N TYR A 67 3.69 -3.79 -10.45
CA TYR A 67 2.77 -3.16 -9.51
C TYR A 67 2.81 -1.64 -9.66
N THR A 68 1.66 -0.99 -9.44
CA THR A 68 1.58 0.47 -9.41
C THR A 68 1.64 0.94 -7.96
N VAL A 69 2.80 1.46 -7.55
CA VAL A 69 2.99 1.98 -6.18
C VAL A 69 2.53 3.43 -6.12
N LEU A 70 1.62 3.74 -5.20
CA LEU A 70 1.05 5.07 -4.97
C LEU A 70 1.21 5.45 -3.49
N SER A 71 1.23 6.75 -3.18
CA SER A 71 1.01 7.17 -1.79
C SER A 71 -0.40 6.78 -1.35
N LEU A 72 -0.60 6.58 -0.05
CA LEU A 72 -1.93 6.28 0.48
C LEU A 72 -2.89 7.44 0.20
N GLY A 73 -2.45 8.70 0.33
CA GLY A 73 -3.26 9.87 0.00
C GLY A 73 -3.75 9.88 -1.44
N GLU A 74 -2.91 9.48 -2.40
CA GLU A 74 -3.32 9.36 -3.80
C GLU A 74 -4.39 8.27 -4.02
N ILE A 75 -4.26 7.13 -3.33
CA ILE A 75 -5.29 6.07 -3.35
C ILE A 75 -6.61 6.60 -2.80
N VAL A 76 -6.57 7.25 -1.64
CA VAL A 76 -7.77 7.84 -1.00
C VAL A 76 -8.41 8.88 -1.92
N ARG A 77 -7.62 9.78 -2.51
CA ARG A 77 -8.09 10.81 -3.45
C ARG A 77 -8.83 10.20 -4.63
N ARG A 78 -8.27 9.17 -5.26
CA ARG A 78 -8.90 8.47 -6.40
C ARG A 78 -10.22 7.80 -6.03
N LEU A 79 -10.26 7.16 -4.85
CA LEU A 79 -11.48 6.52 -4.35
C LEU A 79 -12.58 7.55 -4.09
N GLN A 80 -12.24 8.67 -3.44
CA GLN A 80 -13.18 9.77 -3.19
C GLN A 80 -13.69 10.40 -4.49
N ALA A 81 -12.81 10.60 -5.47
CA ALA A 81 -13.13 11.16 -6.78
C ALA A 81 -13.82 10.16 -7.72
N LYS A 82 -13.96 8.88 -7.33
CA LYS A 82 -14.48 7.78 -8.16
C LYS A 82 -13.71 7.59 -9.47
N GLU A 83 -12.41 7.88 -9.48
CA GLU A 83 -11.51 7.77 -10.64
C GLU A 83 -11.02 6.33 -10.89
N GLY A 84 -11.36 5.40 -10.00
CA GLY A 84 -10.87 4.02 -10.04
C GLY A 84 -9.40 3.89 -9.60
N LEU A 85 -8.97 2.66 -9.35
CA LEU A 85 -7.60 2.34 -8.98
C LEU A 85 -6.88 1.70 -10.16
N PRO A 86 -5.57 2.00 -10.35
CA PRO A 86 -4.79 1.29 -11.36
C PRO A 86 -4.72 -0.22 -11.02
N PRO A 87 -4.54 -1.09 -12.02
CA PRO A 87 -4.30 -2.50 -11.77
C PRO A 87 -3.10 -2.70 -10.84
N ARG A 88 -3.21 -3.65 -9.90
CA ARG A 88 -2.12 -4.00 -8.97
C ARG A 88 -1.65 -2.78 -8.15
N ALA A 89 -2.58 -1.95 -7.70
CA ALA A 89 -2.29 -0.81 -6.84
C ALA A 89 -1.75 -1.26 -5.48
N VAL A 90 -0.67 -0.62 -5.03
CA VAL A 90 -0.05 -0.86 -3.72
C VAL A 90 0.28 0.47 -3.06
N ALA A 91 0.04 0.57 -1.75
CA ALA A 91 0.61 1.62 -0.91
C ALA A 91 1.59 1.02 0.08
N LEU A 92 2.71 1.71 0.26
CA LEU A 92 3.70 1.45 1.29
C LEU A 92 3.54 2.53 2.37
N THR A 93 3.19 2.12 3.58
CA THR A 93 3.05 3.03 4.73
C THR A 93 4.06 2.70 5.81
N VAL A 94 4.53 3.72 6.51
CA VAL A 94 5.51 3.59 7.59
C VAL A 94 5.01 4.40 8.78
N ASP A 95 4.97 3.77 9.95
CA ASP A 95 4.50 4.40 11.18
C ASP A 95 5.68 4.87 12.06
N ASP A 96 5.37 5.66 13.10
CA ASP A 96 6.25 6.10 14.19
C ASP A 96 7.44 7.01 13.85
N ALA A 97 7.76 7.30 12.58
CA ALA A 97 8.87 8.19 12.22
C ALA A 97 10.24 7.79 12.83
N TYR A 98 10.55 6.49 12.89
CA TYR A 98 11.87 6.05 13.35
C TYR A 98 12.99 6.45 12.39
N ALA A 99 14.17 6.79 12.95
CA ALA A 99 15.35 7.18 12.16
C ALA A 99 15.81 6.09 11.16
N SER A 100 15.47 4.82 11.43
CA SER A 100 15.77 3.69 10.54
C SER A 100 15.07 3.79 9.18
N PHE A 101 13.94 4.50 9.08
CA PHE A 101 13.31 4.80 7.81
C PHE A 101 14.24 5.62 6.90
N TYR A 102 14.83 6.70 7.44
CA TYR A 102 15.71 7.58 6.69
C TYR A 102 17.01 6.88 6.28
N SER A 103 17.66 6.15 7.20
CA SER A 103 18.93 5.49 6.90
C SER A 103 18.78 4.20 6.09
N GLY A 104 17.62 3.53 6.18
CA GLY A 104 17.41 2.19 5.63
C GLY A 104 16.45 2.15 4.45
N ALA A 105 15.20 2.56 4.65
CA ALA A 105 14.14 2.44 3.64
C ALA A 105 14.23 3.49 2.54
N LEU A 106 14.47 4.76 2.91
CA LEU A 106 14.46 5.89 1.98
C LEU A 106 15.41 5.72 0.78
N PRO A 107 16.67 5.25 0.95
CA PRO A 107 17.57 5.00 -0.19
C PRO A 107 17.04 3.93 -1.13
N LEU A 108 16.41 2.88 -0.60
CA LEU A 108 15.83 1.79 -1.39
C LEU A 108 14.61 2.30 -2.18
N LEU A 109 13.70 3.01 -1.52
CA LEU A 109 12.54 3.64 -2.17
C LEU A 109 12.96 4.59 -3.30
N LYS A 110 13.98 5.44 -3.06
CA LYS A 110 14.56 6.31 -4.09
C LYS A 110 15.09 5.53 -5.28
N ARG A 111 15.80 4.42 -5.05
CA ARG A 111 16.38 3.60 -6.12
C ARG A 111 15.32 2.94 -7.00
N PHE A 112 14.19 2.53 -6.42
CA PHE A 112 13.06 1.97 -7.17
C PHE A 112 12.10 3.05 -7.73
N GLY A 113 12.25 4.31 -7.33
CA GLY A 113 11.34 5.39 -7.71
C GLY A 113 9.94 5.24 -7.10
N TYR A 114 9.84 4.63 -5.92
CA TYR A 114 8.56 4.36 -5.28
C TYR A 114 8.17 5.43 -4.26
N PRO A 115 6.93 5.96 -4.32
CA PRO A 115 6.39 6.78 -3.26
C PRO A 115 6.07 5.91 -2.02
N ALA A 116 5.96 6.57 -0.87
CA ALA A 116 5.42 5.98 0.35
C ALA A 116 4.70 7.07 1.17
N THR A 117 3.95 6.65 2.18
CA THR A 117 3.35 7.54 3.19
C THR A 117 3.98 7.27 4.55
N LEU A 118 4.60 8.28 5.15
CA LEU A 118 5.17 8.22 6.50
C LEU A 118 4.23 8.90 7.49
N PHE A 119 3.70 8.15 8.44
CA PHE A 119 2.89 8.64 9.54
C PHE A 119 3.78 9.08 10.71
N VAL A 120 3.72 10.37 11.03
CA VAL A 120 4.61 11.02 12.01
C VAL A 120 3.85 11.34 13.29
N ASN A 121 4.38 10.88 14.42
CA ASN A 121 4.00 11.33 15.75
C ASN A 121 4.86 12.53 16.17
N SER A 122 4.30 13.74 16.08
CA SER A 122 5.08 15.00 16.12
C SER A 122 5.91 15.19 17.39
N ASP A 123 5.44 14.70 18.55
CA ASP A 123 6.16 14.84 19.82
C ASP A 123 7.42 13.98 19.88
N SER A 124 7.54 12.96 19.02
CA SER A 124 8.70 12.07 18.98
C SER A 124 9.83 12.62 18.10
N VAL A 125 9.52 13.56 17.21
CA VAL A 125 10.50 14.14 16.27
C VAL A 125 11.63 14.82 17.04
N GLY A 126 12.88 14.56 16.64
CA GLY A 126 14.08 15.04 17.29
C GLY A 126 14.50 14.26 18.54
N LYS A 127 13.70 13.29 19.01
CA LYS A 127 14.10 12.39 20.09
C LYS A 127 15.06 11.31 19.59
N LYS A 128 15.79 10.70 20.53
CA LYS A 128 16.69 9.58 20.24
C LYS A 128 15.94 8.43 19.56
N ALA A 129 16.49 7.93 18.46
CA ALA A 129 15.93 6.88 17.58
C ALA A 129 14.77 7.30 16.65
N PHE A 130 14.37 8.57 16.67
CA PHE A 130 13.37 9.14 15.78
C PHE A 130 14.01 10.10 14.78
N LEU A 131 13.27 10.42 13.72
CA LEU A 131 13.71 11.39 12.71
C LEU A 131 13.83 12.79 13.31
N SER A 132 14.79 13.57 12.81
CA SER A 132 14.83 15.01 13.06
C SER A 132 13.92 15.78 12.10
N TRP A 133 13.65 17.05 12.38
CA TRP A 133 12.88 17.91 11.48
C TRP A 133 13.56 18.10 10.14
N GLU A 134 14.89 18.26 10.13
CA GLU A 134 15.69 18.39 8.92
C GLU A 134 15.59 17.12 8.06
N GLN A 135 15.64 15.94 8.69
CA GLN A 135 15.45 14.67 7.97
C GLN A 135 14.05 14.54 7.37
N LEU A 136 13.01 15.05 8.05
CA LEU A 136 11.64 15.07 7.52
C LEU A 136 11.53 15.98 6.29
N GLU A 137 12.18 17.15 6.29
CA GLU A 137 12.22 18.03 5.12
C GLU A 137 12.86 17.33 3.92
N GLU A 138 13.97 16.62 4.13
CA GLU A 138 14.62 15.83 3.08
C GLU A 138 13.76 14.66 2.57
N ILE A 139 13.00 14.03 3.46
CA ILE A 139 12.04 12.96 3.13
C ILE A 139 10.92 13.51 2.24
N VAL A 140 10.36 14.68 2.58
CA VAL A 140 9.34 15.35 1.76
C VAL A 140 9.91 15.72 0.40
N ALA A 141 11.13 16.29 0.37
CA ALA A 141 11.81 16.64 -0.87
C ALA A 141 12.11 15.41 -1.75
N ALA A 142 12.18 14.21 -1.16
CA ALA A 142 12.33 12.94 -1.86
C ALA A 142 11.02 12.37 -2.42
N GLY A 143 9.87 13.06 -2.23
CA GLY A 143 8.58 12.62 -2.75
C GLY A 143 7.81 11.67 -1.82
N ILE A 144 8.18 11.60 -0.54
CA ILE A 144 7.43 10.83 0.46
C ILE A 144 6.32 11.71 1.04
N GLU A 145 5.11 11.16 1.10
CA GLU A 145 3.95 11.81 1.70
C GLU A 145 4.03 11.73 3.23
N ILE A 146 3.65 12.81 3.92
CA ILE A 146 3.60 12.84 5.40
C ILE A 146 2.13 12.77 5.85
N GLY A 147 1.83 11.80 6.71
CA GLY A 147 0.57 11.66 7.42
C GLY A 147 0.72 11.92 8.92
N SER A 148 -0.39 12.17 9.61
CA SER A 148 -0.40 12.33 11.07
C SER A 148 -0.54 10.98 11.77
N HIS A 149 0.30 10.74 12.79
CA HIS A 149 0.18 9.61 13.71
C HIS A 149 -0.17 10.06 15.13
N THR A 150 -1.00 11.09 15.24
CA THR A 150 -1.25 11.88 16.46
C THR A 150 -0.01 12.66 16.93
N ALA A 151 -0.12 13.46 18.00
CA ALA A 151 1.04 14.15 18.54
C ALA A 151 1.94 13.19 19.35
N SER A 152 1.35 12.52 20.34
CA SER A 152 2.06 11.76 21.37
C SER A 152 2.01 10.24 21.20
N HIS A 153 1.26 9.74 20.21
CA HIS A 153 0.99 8.31 20.00
C HIS A 153 0.39 7.63 21.24
N PRO A 154 -0.76 8.11 21.75
CA PRO A 154 -1.38 7.59 22.97
C PRO A 154 -2.04 6.22 22.73
N TYR A 155 -2.26 5.47 23.81
CA TYR A 155 -3.04 4.24 23.74
C TYR A 155 -4.54 4.58 23.66
N MET A 156 -5.10 4.56 22.44
CA MET A 156 -6.46 5.06 22.13
C MET A 156 -7.61 4.17 22.61
N VAL A 157 -7.35 3.05 23.28
CA VAL A 157 -8.41 2.21 23.89
C VAL A 157 -8.85 2.80 25.23
N GLU A 158 -7.98 3.54 25.90
CA GLU A 158 -8.29 4.17 27.17
C GLU A 158 -8.81 5.58 26.95
N ARG A 159 -10.03 5.82 27.45
CA ARG A 159 -10.61 7.15 27.50
C ARG A 159 -9.85 7.99 28.51
N LEU A 160 -9.32 9.13 28.08
CA LEU A 160 -8.60 10.06 28.94
C LEU A 160 -9.57 10.92 29.77
N ALA A 161 -9.09 11.43 30.90
CA ALA A 161 -9.85 12.35 31.72
C ALA A 161 -10.15 13.64 30.93
N GLY A 162 -11.44 13.93 30.73
CA GLY A 162 -11.89 15.11 29.98
C GLY A 162 -12.33 14.83 28.55
N GLU A 163 -12.19 13.60 28.05
CA GLU A 163 -12.79 13.20 26.78
C GLU A 163 -14.30 12.96 26.96
N ASP A 164 -15.11 13.56 26.09
CA ASP A 164 -16.54 13.32 25.93
C ASP A 164 -16.83 12.74 24.55
N ASP A 165 -18.02 12.17 24.38
CA ASP A 165 -18.41 11.53 23.11
C ASP A 165 -18.70 12.55 21.99
N VAL A 166 -18.45 13.85 22.24
CA VAL A 166 -18.96 14.96 21.41
C VAL A 166 -17.94 15.43 20.37
N LEU A 167 -16.67 15.03 20.48
CA LEU A 167 -15.57 15.47 19.60
C LEU A 167 -15.21 14.51 18.45
N CYS A 168 -16.01 13.48 18.19
CA CYS A 168 -15.80 12.59 17.04
C CYS A 168 -16.44 13.12 15.75
N LEU A 169 -15.90 14.21 15.17
CA LEU A 169 -16.10 14.58 13.75
C LEU A 169 -14.86 15.24 13.16
#